data_AF-A0A9D6Z0C8-F1
#
_entry.id   AF-A0A9D6Z0C8-F1
#
_cell.length_a   1.000
_cell.length_b   1.000
_cell.length_c   1.000
_cell.angle_alpha   90.00
_cell.angle_beta   90.00
_cell.angle_gamma   90.00
#
_symmetry.space_group_name_H-M   'P 1'
#
loop_
_entity.id
_entity.type
_entity.pdbx_description
1 polymer ?
#
loop_
_entity_poly.entity_id
_entity_poly.type
_entity_poly.pdbx_seq_one_letter_code
_entity_poly.pdbx_strand_id
1 'polypeptide(L)'
;MINFFDRIAFRLIATIIIMQTIVLSVAGYYYVDRFSEDIDARVESQISVPGRLMNQGLLNFEAFSKKETMKQIVGEDLAEAMIFGFDETVYYSADPEDLGKNAGDLGRIDLSHFTGGSEEVVAHGVDAEGDYIASITPIYSVAGKAPFLFVYVKIRTDFITEQKAVLRNIFFAGFLVTAGVTTFILIFVLQRILLSNVDKLRKAAGMVAKGSLGQDALDALPRAKNEFGLLSKSFEQMIIEMKRSREGLEEEVAKRTKELQSSQEEIVLKYDELKGLNTELERVNKLMVGRELRMVELKNKIRELEEGSGKGPSSPQA
;
A
#
# COMPACT_ATOMS: atom_id res chain seq x y z
N MET A 1 -11.85 4.65 -21.37
CA MET A 1 -11.76 4.35 -19.92
C MET A 1 -10.41 3.69 -19.69
N ILE A 2 -9.45 4.44 -19.15
CA ILE A 2 -8.09 3.94 -18.91
C ILE A 2 -8.15 3.01 -17.70
N ASN A 3 -7.72 1.76 -17.87
CA ASN A 3 -7.74 0.71 -16.83
C ASN A 3 -6.96 1.15 -15.58
N PHE A 4 -7.67 1.77 -14.64
CA PHE A 4 -7.15 2.18 -13.34
C PHE A 4 -6.67 0.97 -12.52
N PHE A 5 -7.26 -0.20 -12.79
CA PHE A 5 -7.00 -1.49 -12.14
C PHE A 5 -5.68 -2.17 -12.51
N ASP A 6 -5.02 -1.77 -13.60
CA ASP A 6 -3.77 -2.42 -14.06
C ASP A 6 -2.50 -1.81 -13.47
N ARG A 7 -2.62 -0.73 -12.68
CA ARG A 7 -1.46 -0.13 -12.02
C ARG A 7 -1.09 -0.93 -10.78
N ILE A 8 0.17 -1.35 -10.68
CA ILE A 8 0.74 -2.04 -9.51
C ILE A 8 0.41 -1.31 -8.20
N ALA A 9 0.44 0.03 -8.22
CA ALA A 9 0.07 0.88 -7.10
C ALA A 9 -1.37 0.66 -6.62
N PHE A 10 -2.33 0.46 -7.52
CA PHE A 10 -3.72 0.19 -7.17
C PHE A 10 -3.86 -1.19 -6.51
N ARG A 11 -3.21 -2.21 -7.07
CA ARG A 11 -3.22 -3.57 -6.49
C ARG A 11 -2.64 -3.59 -5.08
N LEU A 12 -1.53 -2.88 -4.86
CA LEU A 12 -0.92 -2.74 -3.52
C LEU A 12 -1.87 -2.06 -2.52
N ILE A 13 -2.50 -0.93 -2.89
CA ILE A 13 -3.46 -0.26 -2.02
C ILE A 13 -4.66 -1.17 -1.72
N ALA A 14 -5.19 -1.84 -2.75
CA ALA A 14 -6.32 -2.74 -2.58
C ALA A 14 -5.97 -3.90 -1.61
N THR A 15 -4.79 -4.50 -1.73
CA THR A 15 -4.34 -5.54 -0.80
C THR A 15 -4.23 -5.03 0.64
N ILE A 16 -3.68 -3.81 0.84
CA ILE A 16 -3.57 -3.21 2.18
C ILE A 16 -4.95 -2.95 2.76
N ILE A 17 -5.89 -2.39 1.99
CA ILE A 17 -7.25 -2.12 2.44
C ILE A 17 -7.96 -3.43 2.81
N ILE A 18 -7.85 -4.48 1.97
CA ILE A 18 -8.43 -5.79 2.26
C ILE A 18 -7.87 -6.36 3.57
N MET A 19 -6.54 -6.34 3.73
CA MET A 19 -5.89 -6.84 4.95
C MET A 19 -6.35 -6.06 6.18
N GLN A 20 -6.44 -4.73 6.06
CA GLN A 20 -6.92 -3.88 7.12
C GLN A 20 -8.38 -4.17 7.48
N THR A 21 -9.26 -4.31 6.49
CA THR A 21 -10.67 -4.66 6.72
C THR A 21 -10.77 -5.98 7.46
N ILE A 22 -10.01 -7.00 7.06
CA ILE A 22 -9.99 -8.30 7.75
C ILE A 22 -9.55 -8.13 9.21
N VAL A 23 -8.45 -7.44 9.47
CA VAL A 23 -7.93 -7.23 10.83
C VAL A 23 -8.96 -6.49 11.70
N LEU A 24 -9.54 -5.40 11.19
CA LEU A 24 -10.53 -4.63 11.94
C LEU A 24 -11.84 -5.39 12.14
N SER A 25 -12.28 -6.21 11.18
CA SER A 25 -13.47 -7.04 11.32
C SER A 25 -13.27 -8.14 12.35
N VAL A 26 -12.12 -8.82 12.35
CA VAL A 26 -11.80 -9.85 13.35
C VAL A 26 -11.69 -9.23 14.74
N ALA A 27 -10.99 -8.10 14.87
CA ALA A 27 -10.89 -7.39 16.14
C ALA A 27 -12.27 -6.92 16.62
N GLY A 28 -13.05 -6.28 15.74
CA GLY A 28 -14.40 -5.81 16.06
C GLY A 28 -15.32 -6.92 16.52
N TYR A 29 -15.32 -8.06 15.82
CA TYR A 29 -16.07 -9.25 16.24
C TYR A 29 -15.63 -9.75 17.61
N TYR A 30 -14.32 -9.95 17.81
CA TYR A 30 -13.77 -10.42 19.09
C TYR A 30 -14.13 -9.51 20.27
N TYR A 31 -14.02 -8.19 20.11
CA TYR A 31 -14.34 -7.25 21.20
C TYR A 31 -15.83 -7.15 21.48
N VAL A 32 -16.69 -7.17 20.45
CA VAL A 32 -18.14 -7.16 20.65
C VAL A 32 -18.60 -8.43 21.36
N ASP A 33 -18.08 -9.58 20.94
CA ASP A 33 -18.41 -10.89 21.52
C ASP A 33 -17.94 -10.96 22.99
N ARG A 34 -16.66 -10.70 23.23
CA ARG A 34 -16.06 -10.71 24.58
C ARG A 34 -16.77 -9.75 25.54
N PHE A 35 -17.12 -8.55 25.08
CA PHE A 35 -17.81 -7.59 25.92
C PHE A 35 -19.28 -7.97 26.15
N SER A 36 -19.93 -8.60 25.17
CA SER A 36 -21.29 -9.11 25.35
C SER A 36 -21.33 -10.19 26.44
N GLU A 37 -20.37 -11.12 26.43
CA GLU A 37 -20.20 -12.12 27.49
C GLU A 37 -19.93 -11.46 28.86
N ASP A 38 -19.07 -10.45 28.92
CA ASP A 38 -18.75 -9.75 30.17
C ASP A 38 -19.96 -9.00 30.73
N ILE A 39 -20.84 -8.44 29.87
CA ILE A 39 -22.12 -7.86 30.31
C ILE A 39 -23.02 -8.94 30.90
N ASP A 40 -23.21 -10.06 30.19
CA ASP A 40 -24.11 -11.13 30.63
C ASP A 40 -23.67 -11.71 31.98
N ALA A 41 -22.38 -12.03 32.12
CA ALA A 41 -21.82 -12.54 33.37
C ALA A 41 -21.98 -11.54 34.53
N ARG A 42 -21.83 -10.23 34.25
CA ARG A 42 -22.03 -9.19 35.26
C ARG A 42 -23.48 -9.10 35.70
N VAL A 43 -24.41 -9.17 34.77
CA VAL A 43 -25.85 -9.11 35.02
C VAL A 43 -26.29 -10.31 35.86
N GLU A 44 -25.90 -11.52 35.49
CA GLU A 44 -26.19 -12.75 36.24
C GLU A 44 -25.60 -12.73 37.66
N SER A 45 -24.40 -12.16 37.82
CA SER A 45 -23.79 -11.98 39.14
C SER A 45 -24.51 -10.90 39.97
N GLN A 46 -25.00 -9.84 39.34
CA GLN A 46 -25.62 -8.71 40.02
C GLN A 46 -27.03 -9.03 40.53
N ILE A 47 -27.84 -9.76 39.75
CA ILE A 47 -29.23 -10.09 40.11
C ILE A 47 -29.35 -10.91 41.41
N SER A 48 -28.28 -11.64 41.75
CA SER A 48 -28.20 -12.53 42.91
C SER A 48 -27.56 -11.90 44.15
N VAL A 49 -27.04 -10.66 44.04
CA VAL A 49 -26.44 -9.92 45.17
C VAL A 49 -27.41 -9.75 46.35
N PRO A 50 -28.68 -9.36 46.17
CA PRO A 50 -29.60 -9.19 47.29
C PRO A 50 -29.76 -10.46 48.14
N GLY A 51 -29.94 -11.62 47.50
CA GLY A 51 -30.07 -12.90 48.19
C GLY A 51 -28.79 -13.30 48.94
N ARG A 52 -27.61 -13.08 48.35
CA ARG A 52 -26.33 -13.32 49.03
C ARG A 52 -26.12 -12.39 50.23
N LEU A 53 -26.43 -11.10 50.10
CA LEU A 53 -26.33 -10.14 51.21
C LEU A 53 -27.28 -10.49 52.36
N MET A 54 -28.48 -10.99 52.04
CA MET A 54 -29.43 -11.47 53.04
C MET A 54 -28.92 -12.70 53.79
N ASN A 55 -28.37 -13.69 53.07
CA ASN A 55 -27.75 -14.86 53.70
C ASN A 55 -26.55 -14.50 54.59
N GLN A 56 -25.87 -13.39 54.31
CA GLN A 56 -24.79 -12.84 55.15
C GLN A 56 -25.29 -11.93 56.28
N GLY A 57 -26.61 -11.68 56.37
CA GLY A 57 -27.20 -10.76 57.35
C GLY A 57 -26.87 -9.29 57.12
N LEU A 58 -26.40 -8.91 55.92
CA LEU A 58 -26.02 -7.54 55.55
C LEU A 58 -27.16 -6.76 54.89
N LEU A 59 -28.21 -7.45 54.44
CA LEU A 59 -29.41 -6.85 53.86
C LEU A 59 -30.65 -7.30 54.63
N ASN A 60 -31.48 -6.33 55.03
CA ASN A 60 -32.72 -6.58 55.76
C ASN A 60 -33.89 -6.88 54.81
N PHE A 61 -34.85 -7.69 55.26
CA PHE A 61 -36.08 -8.01 54.51
C PHE A 61 -36.86 -6.76 54.06
N GLU A 62 -36.90 -5.72 54.91
CA GLU A 62 -37.58 -4.45 54.60
C GLU A 62 -37.01 -3.72 53.37
N ALA A 63 -35.78 -4.05 52.93
CA ALA A 63 -35.22 -3.47 51.72
C ALA A 63 -36.04 -3.82 50.48
N PHE A 64 -36.68 -5.00 50.47
CA PHE A 64 -37.54 -5.44 49.38
C PHE A 64 -38.84 -4.65 49.31
N SER A 65 -39.30 -4.05 50.41
CA SER A 65 -40.46 -3.15 50.41
C SER A 65 -40.17 -1.76 49.82
N LYS A 66 -38.90 -1.44 49.54
CA LYS A 66 -38.47 -0.14 49.00
C LYS A 66 -37.91 -0.33 47.60
N LYS A 67 -38.74 -0.10 46.58
CA LYS A 67 -38.38 -0.23 45.17
C LYS A 67 -37.06 0.48 44.80
N GLU A 68 -36.88 1.72 45.26
CA GLU A 68 -35.66 2.50 45.01
C GLU A 68 -34.39 1.88 45.61
N THR A 69 -34.50 1.24 46.78
CA THR A 69 -33.36 0.54 47.39
C THR A 69 -32.98 -0.69 46.57
N MET A 70 -33.96 -1.46 46.10
CA MET A 70 -33.69 -2.62 45.25
C MET A 70 -33.13 -2.23 43.89
N LYS A 71 -33.59 -1.11 43.30
CA LYS A 71 -32.99 -0.54 42.08
C LYS A 71 -31.53 -0.16 42.25
N GLN A 72 -31.15 0.41 43.39
CA GLN A 72 -29.74 0.75 43.67
C GLN A 72 -28.83 -0.48 43.79
N ILE A 73 -29.37 -1.62 44.21
CA ILE A 73 -28.60 -2.86 44.39
C ILE A 73 -28.52 -3.65 43.07
N VAL A 74 -29.67 -3.83 42.43
CA VAL A 74 -29.82 -4.73 41.27
C VAL A 74 -29.65 -4.00 39.94
N GLY A 75 -30.11 -2.75 39.85
CA GLY A 75 -30.12 -1.95 38.62
C GLY A 75 -31.48 -1.27 38.39
N GLU A 76 -31.50 -0.27 37.51
CA GLU A 76 -32.71 0.50 37.17
C GLU A 76 -33.78 -0.36 36.46
N ASP A 77 -33.36 -1.46 35.83
CA ASP A 77 -34.20 -2.38 35.05
C ASP A 77 -34.94 -3.41 35.90
N LEU A 78 -35.02 -3.16 37.22
CA LEU A 78 -35.77 -3.99 38.16
C LEU A 78 -37.25 -4.05 37.76
N ALA A 79 -37.69 -5.23 37.33
CA ALA A 79 -39.08 -5.52 37.05
C ALA A 79 -39.81 -5.90 38.35
N GLU A 80 -39.29 -6.91 39.06
CA GLU A 80 -39.91 -7.46 40.26
C GLU A 80 -38.84 -7.80 41.31
N ALA A 81 -39.15 -7.58 42.57
CA ALA A 81 -38.34 -8.04 43.69
C ALA A 81 -39.27 -8.41 44.84
N MET A 82 -39.20 -9.64 45.31
CA MET A 82 -40.04 -10.12 46.40
C MET A 82 -39.39 -11.25 47.18
N ILE A 83 -39.97 -11.54 48.34
CA ILE A 83 -39.58 -12.62 49.24
C ILE A 83 -40.82 -13.43 49.54
N PHE A 84 -40.77 -14.73 49.28
CA PHE A 84 -41.86 -15.65 49.52
C PHE A 84 -41.43 -16.87 50.34
N GLY A 85 -42.39 -17.52 51.01
CA GLY A 85 -42.14 -18.72 51.82
C GLY A 85 -42.32 -20.02 51.04
N PHE A 86 -42.14 -21.18 51.69
CA PHE A 86 -42.44 -22.47 51.06
C PHE A 86 -43.89 -22.64 50.62
N ASP A 87 -44.81 -21.91 51.25
CA ASP A 87 -46.21 -21.86 50.88
C ASP A 87 -46.48 -20.92 49.70
N GLU A 88 -45.42 -20.38 49.08
CA GLU A 88 -45.45 -19.38 48.01
C GLU A 88 -46.15 -18.06 48.41
N THR A 89 -46.47 -17.87 49.69
CA THR A 89 -47.01 -16.61 50.19
C THR A 89 -45.93 -15.53 50.14
N VAL A 90 -46.25 -14.39 49.53
CA VAL A 90 -45.36 -13.22 49.45
C VAL A 90 -45.38 -12.46 50.78
N TYR A 91 -44.22 -12.35 51.43
CA TYR A 91 -44.04 -11.64 52.71
C TYR A 91 -43.50 -10.22 52.53
N TYR A 92 -42.66 -10.01 51.51
CA TYR A 92 -42.08 -8.71 51.17
C TYR A 92 -42.09 -8.56 49.64
N SER A 93 -42.45 -7.38 49.12
CA SER A 93 -42.39 -7.09 47.69
C SER A 93 -42.12 -5.60 47.46
N ALA A 94 -41.44 -5.31 46.36
CA ALA A 94 -41.24 -3.95 45.86
C ALA A 94 -42.55 -3.34 45.35
N ASP A 95 -43.53 -4.18 45.03
CA ASP A 95 -44.90 -3.81 44.73
C ASP A 95 -45.82 -4.18 45.92
N PRO A 96 -46.35 -3.19 46.66
CA PRO A 96 -47.19 -3.45 47.83
C PRO A 96 -48.46 -4.25 47.54
N GLU A 97 -48.94 -4.27 46.28
CA GLU A 97 -50.12 -5.03 45.89
C GLU A 97 -49.92 -6.55 45.98
N ASP A 98 -48.69 -7.01 46.13
CA ASP A 98 -48.34 -8.43 46.08
C ASP A 98 -48.37 -9.10 47.44
N LEU A 99 -48.32 -8.30 48.50
CA LEU A 99 -48.19 -8.77 49.87
C LEU A 99 -49.37 -9.68 50.23
N GLY A 100 -49.04 -10.88 50.72
CA GLY A 100 -50.03 -11.89 51.13
C GLY A 100 -50.68 -12.66 49.98
N LYS A 101 -50.35 -12.37 48.71
CA LYS A 101 -50.77 -13.19 47.58
C LYS A 101 -49.83 -14.40 47.43
N ASN A 102 -50.31 -15.43 46.73
CA ASN A 102 -49.49 -16.56 46.32
C ASN A 102 -48.65 -16.15 45.08
N ALA A 103 -47.35 -16.45 45.09
CA ALA A 103 -46.40 -16.07 44.06
C ALA A 103 -46.69 -16.75 42.70
N GLY A 104 -47.11 -18.03 42.70
CA GLY A 104 -47.49 -18.75 41.49
C GLY A 104 -48.74 -18.19 40.81
N ASP A 105 -49.67 -17.63 41.59
CA ASP A 105 -50.92 -17.05 41.07
C ASP A 105 -50.74 -15.67 40.42
N LEU A 106 -49.57 -15.04 40.56
CA LEU A 106 -49.30 -13.72 39.99
C LEU A 106 -49.11 -13.75 38.46
N GLY A 107 -48.95 -14.93 37.84
CA GLY A 107 -48.87 -15.12 36.39
C GLY A 107 -47.65 -14.50 35.69
N ARG A 108 -46.78 -13.81 36.45
CA ARG A 108 -45.57 -13.11 35.99
C ARG A 108 -44.26 -13.73 36.52
N ILE A 109 -44.39 -14.78 37.32
CA ILE A 109 -43.29 -15.54 37.92
C ILE A 109 -43.27 -16.92 37.30
N ASP A 110 -42.16 -17.25 36.65
CA ASP A 110 -41.93 -18.62 36.19
C ASP A 110 -41.25 -19.44 37.30
N LEU A 111 -42.07 -20.12 38.10
CA LEU A 111 -41.61 -21.06 39.12
C LEU A 111 -41.36 -22.46 38.56
N SER A 112 -41.46 -22.70 37.24
CA SER A 112 -41.23 -24.03 36.68
C SER A 112 -39.80 -24.55 36.90
N HIS A 113 -38.84 -23.63 37.01
CA HIS A 113 -37.45 -23.91 37.35
C HIS A 113 -37.18 -24.01 38.86
N PHE A 114 -38.19 -23.70 39.69
CA PHE A 114 -38.11 -23.77 41.14
C PHE A 114 -38.55 -25.15 41.63
N THR A 115 -37.60 -25.92 42.16
CA THR A 115 -37.87 -27.26 42.72
C THR A 115 -37.91 -27.28 44.25
N GLY A 116 -38.06 -26.11 44.90
CA GLY A 116 -37.90 -26.01 46.36
C GLY A 116 -36.48 -26.33 46.84
N GLY A 117 -35.51 -26.28 45.92
CA GLY A 117 -34.14 -26.72 46.13
C GLY A 117 -33.30 -25.81 47.03
N SER A 118 -32.13 -26.31 47.42
CA SER A 118 -31.13 -25.61 48.23
C SER A 118 -30.16 -24.74 47.42
N GLU A 119 -30.29 -24.70 46.10
CA GLU A 119 -29.36 -23.98 45.23
C GLU A 119 -30.00 -22.71 44.67
N GLU A 120 -29.14 -21.72 44.46
CA GLU A 120 -29.50 -20.50 43.73
C GLU A 120 -29.79 -20.86 42.27
N VAL A 121 -30.92 -20.39 41.74
CA VAL A 121 -31.31 -20.62 40.35
C VAL A 121 -31.34 -19.27 39.64
N VAL A 122 -30.59 -19.16 38.54
CA VAL A 122 -30.70 -18.04 37.60
C VAL A 122 -31.31 -18.58 36.32
N ALA A 123 -32.42 -18.00 35.90
CA ALA A 123 -33.18 -18.43 34.73
C ALA A 123 -33.36 -17.26 33.75
N HIS A 124 -33.30 -17.60 32.48
CA HIS A 124 -33.62 -16.70 31.36
C HIS A 124 -34.99 -17.08 30.84
N GLY A 125 -35.85 -16.09 30.59
CA GLY A 125 -37.20 -16.34 30.11
C GLY A 125 -37.72 -15.21 29.23
N VAL A 126 -38.88 -15.45 28.63
CA VAL A 126 -39.60 -14.49 27.80
C VAL A 126 -41.03 -14.43 28.30
N ASP A 127 -41.53 -13.22 28.58
CA ASP A 127 -42.91 -12.99 28.99
C ASP A 127 -43.62 -11.98 28.06
N ALA A 128 -44.78 -11.47 28.47
CA ALA A 128 -45.54 -10.50 27.70
C ALA A 128 -44.88 -9.11 27.61
N GLU A 129 -43.95 -8.79 28.51
CA GLU A 129 -43.21 -7.54 28.55
C GLU A 129 -41.85 -7.61 27.85
N GLY A 130 -41.27 -8.80 27.70
CA GLY A 130 -40.06 -9.02 26.91
C GLY A 130 -39.15 -10.11 27.46
N ASP A 131 -37.87 -10.04 27.08
CA ASP A 131 -36.83 -10.93 27.58
C ASP A 131 -36.45 -10.52 29.01
N TYR A 132 -36.37 -11.49 29.92
CA TYR A 132 -36.02 -11.24 31.32
C TYR A 132 -35.00 -12.25 31.85
N ILE A 133 -34.29 -11.81 32.89
CA ILE A 133 -33.46 -12.68 33.71
C ILE A 133 -34.05 -12.65 35.12
N ALA A 134 -34.22 -13.81 35.72
CA ALA A 134 -34.71 -13.95 37.07
C ALA A 134 -33.74 -14.77 37.93
N SER A 135 -33.61 -14.40 39.20
CA SER A 135 -32.84 -15.13 40.19
C SER A 135 -33.74 -15.51 41.37
N ILE A 136 -33.66 -16.77 41.76
CA ILE A 136 -34.28 -17.31 42.97
C ILE A 136 -33.14 -17.72 43.91
N THR A 137 -33.00 -17.01 45.02
CA THR A 137 -32.00 -17.31 46.05
C THR A 137 -32.65 -17.87 47.32
N PRO A 138 -32.32 -19.10 47.75
CA PRO A 138 -32.78 -19.64 49.03
C PRO A 138 -32.13 -18.92 50.21
N ILE A 139 -32.93 -18.57 51.22
CA ILE A 139 -32.49 -17.92 52.45
C ILE A 139 -32.49 -18.92 53.61
N TYR A 140 -31.35 -19.02 54.30
CA TYR A 140 -31.12 -19.99 55.36
C TYR A 140 -31.20 -19.37 56.75
N SER A 141 -31.82 -20.09 57.68
CA SER A 141 -31.83 -19.69 59.08
C SER A 141 -30.45 -19.96 59.68
N VAL A 142 -30.04 -19.13 60.66
CA VAL A 142 -28.74 -19.20 61.36
C VAL A 142 -28.43 -20.60 61.94
N ALA A 143 -29.46 -21.44 62.16
CA ALA A 143 -29.34 -22.80 62.71
C ALA A 143 -29.73 -23.94 61.75
N GLY A 144 -30.14 -23.65 60.51
CA GLY A 144 -30.84 -24.61 59.65
C GLY A 144 -30.08 -25.03 58.38
N LYS A 145 -30.14 -26.32 58.04
CA LYS A 145 -29.71 -26.85 56.73
C LYS A 145 -30.75 -26.69 55.62
N ALA A 146 -31.98 -26.31 55.97
CA ALA A 146 -33.07 -26.09 55.03
C ALA A 146 -33.31 -24.59 54.84
N PRO A 147 -33.60 -24.13 53.62
CA PRO A 147 -34.06 -22.76 53.41
C PRO A 147 -35.38 -22.54 54.14
N PHE A 148 -35.75 -21.29 54.44
CA PHE A 148 -37.05 -20.95 55.03
C PHE A 148 -37.79 -19.84 54.27
N LEU A 149 -37.08 -19.09 53.43
CA LEU A 149 -37.61 -18.08 52.53
C LEU A 149 -36.84 -18.14 51.21
N PHE A 150 -37.44 -17.59 50.17
CA PHE A 150 -36.85 -17.46 48.84
C PHE A 150 -36.92 -16.02 48.40
N VAL A 151 -35.78 -15.49 47.93
CA VAL A 151 -35.68 -14.18 47.31
C VAL A 151 -35.84 -14.34 45.82
N TYR A 152 -36.83 -13.66 45.25
CA TYR A 152 -37.02 -13.55 43.81
C TYR A 152 -36.69 -12.15 43.34
N VAL A 153 -35.83 -12.07 42.34
CA VAL A 153 -35.47 -10.82 41.68
C VAL A 153 -35.56 -11.05 40.18
N LYS A 154 -36.28 -10.17 39.48
CA LYS A 154 -36.47 -10.19 38.04
C LYS A 154 -36.05 -8.84 37.47
N ILE A 155 -35.23 -8.88 36.42
CA ILE A 155 -34.81 -7.71 35.66
C ILE A 155 -35.13 -7.89 34.19
N ARG A 156 -35.41 -6.78 33.50
CA ARG A 156 -35.62 -6.80 32.06
C ARG A 156 -34.30 -6.76 31.31
N THR A 157 -34.21 -7.54 30.24
CA THR A 157 -33.00 -7.63 29.40
C THR A 157 -33.05 -6.64 28.24
N ASP A 158 -34.19 -5.98 28.00
CA ASP A 158 -34.35 -4.98 26.93
C ASP A 158 -33.21 -3.95 26.94
N PHE A 159 -32.96 -3.35 28.10
CA PHE A 159 -31.89 -2.36 28.28
C PHE A 159 -30.48 -2.94 28.06
N ILE A 160 -30.27 -4.21 28.41
CA ILE A 160 -29.01 -4.93 28.16
C ILE A 160 -28.82 -5.17 26.66
N THR A 161 -29.88 -5.56 25.96
CA THR A 161 -29.83 -5.75 24.49
C THR A 161 -29.61 -4.45 23.74
N GLU A 162 -30.21 -3.35 24.19
CA GLU A 162 -29.98 -2.01 23.65
C GLU A 162 -28.53 -1.56 23.88
N GLN A 163 -27.98 -1.76 25.09
CA GLN A 163 -26.58 -1.46 25.37
C GLN A 163 -25.62 -2.25 24.47
N LYS A 164 -25.86 -3.55 24.26
CA LYS A 164 -25.08 -4.36 23.32
C LYS A 164 -25.20 -3.84 21.88
N ALA A 165 -26.38 -3.39 21.46
CA ALA A 165 -26.60 -2.81 20.14
C ALA A 165 -25.89 -1.46 19.96
N VAL A 166 -25.90 -0.60 20.99
CA VAL A 166 -25.16 0.67 21.02
C VAL A 166 -23.67 0.39 20.88
N LEU A 167 -23.15 -0.59 21.61
CA LEU A 167 -21.75 -0.97 21.53
C LEU A 167 -21.38 -1.44 20.11
N ARG A 168 -22.19 -2.33 19.52
CA ARG A 168 -22.03 -2.76 18.12
C ARG A 168 -22.01 -1.58 17.16
N ASN A 169 -22.90 -0.59 17.34
CA ASN A 169 -22.96 0.60 16.51
C ASN A 169 -21.73 1.51 16.69
N ILE A 170 -21.24 1.68 17.92
CA ILE A 170 -20.00 2.42 18.20
C ILE A 170 -18.80 1.75 17.51
N PHE A 171 -18.68 0.42 17.62
CA PHE A 171 -17.61 -0.32 16.94
C PHE A 171 -17.73 -0.23 15.42
N PHE A 172 -18.94 -0.33 14.87
CA PHE A 172 -19.16 -0.19 13.43
C PHE A 172 -18.83 1.22 12.92
N ALA A 173 -19.25 2.26 13.63
CA ALA A 173 -18.88 3.63 13.32
C ALA A 173 -17.36 3.84 13.41
N GLY A 174 -16.72 3.31 14.45
CA GLY A 174 -15.27 3.30 14.62
C GLY A 174 -14.55 2.62 13.46
N PHE A 175 -15.02 1.44 13.04
CA PHE A 175 -14.51 0.73 11.86
C PHE A 175 -14.55 1.61 10.61
N LEU A 176 -15.68 2.27 10.32
CA LEU A 176 -15.82 3.13 9.15
C LEU A 176 -14.90 4.35 9.20
N VAL A 177 -14.80 5.00 10.37
CA VAL A 177 -13.91 6.16 10.56
C VAL A 177 -12.46 5.75 10.37
N THR A 178 -12.02 4.69 11.05
CA THR A 178 -10.64 4.20 10.94
C THR A 178 -10.32 3.76 9.51
N ALA A 179 -11.20 3.00 8.85
CA ALA A 179 -11.04 2.59 7.47
C ALA A 179 -10.98 3.78 6.50
N GLY A 180 -11.82 4.80 6.69
CA GLY A 180 -11.82 6.01 5.87
C GLY A 180 -10.55 6.84 6.03
N VAL A 181 -10.14 7.11 7.28
CA VAL A 181 -8.95 7.92 7.59
C VAL A 181 -7.68 7.25 7.07
N THR A 182 -7.51 5.97 7.33
CA THR A 182 -6.35 5.19 6.83
C THR A 182 -6.31 5.12 5.31
N THR A 183 -7.45 4.89 4.64
CA THR A 183 -7.54 4.90 3.18
C THR A 183 -7.14 6.26 2.62
N PHE A 184 -7.63 7.35 3.23
CA PHE A 184 -7.25 8.71 2.84
C PHE A 184 -5.74 8.95 3.01
N ILE A 185 -5.16 8.55 4.14
CA ILE A 185 -3.72 8.65 4.40
C ILE A 185 -2.91 7.85 3.36
N LEU A 186 -3.33 6.63 3.03
CA LEU A 186 -2.66 5.79 2.04
C LEU A 186 -2.66 6.45 0.65
N ILE A 187 -3.82 6.97 0.23
CA ILE A 187 -3.94 7.69 -1.04
C ILE A 187 -3.04 8.93 -1.04
N PHE A 188 -3.05 9.70 0.05
CA PHE A 188 -2.23 10.89 0.20
C PHE A 188 -0.73 10.57 0.12
N VAL A 189 -0.27 9.55 0.84
CA VAL A 189 1.13 9.06 0.83
C VAL A 189 1.52 8.59 -0.58
N LEU A 190 0.65 7.83 -1.24
CA LEU A 190 0.92 7.34 -2.60
C LEU A 190 1.08 8.51 -3.60
N GLN A 191 0.19 9.50 -3.53
CA GLN A 191 0.23 10.65 -4.43
C GLN A 191 1.43 11.57 -4.15
N ARG A 192 1.69 11.89 -2.88
CA ARG A 192 2.73 12.86 -2.52
C ARG A 192 4.14 12.27 -2.57
N ILE A 193 4.32 11.02 -2.16
CA ILE A 193 5.65 10.44 -1.97
C ILE A 193 6.04 9.55 -3.15
N LEU A 194 5.23 8.52 -3.44
CA LEU A 194 5.55 7.53 -4.47
C LEU A 194 5.46 8.12 -5.88
N LEU A 195 4.30 8.69 -6.24
CA LEU A 195 4.08 9.20 -7.60
C LEU A 195 4.94 10.43 -7.92
N SER A 196 5.25 11.28 -6.93
CA SER A 196 6.12 12.44 -7.14
C SER A 196 7.55 12.03 -7.50
N ASN A 197 8.11 11.04 -6.80
CA ASN A 197 9.47 10.56 -7.10
C ASN A 197 9.53 9.86 -8.47
N VAL A 198 8.49 9.12 -8.84
CA VAL A 198 8.38 8.51 -10.17
C VAL A 198 8.30 9.57 -11.28
N ASP A 199 7.51 10.64 -11.10
CA ASP A 199 7.44 11.70 -12.12
C ASP A 199 8.76 12.48 -12.26
N LYS A 200 9.50 12.68 -11.16
CA LYS A 200 10.86 13.26 -11.19
C LYS A 200 11.83 12.40 -12.00
N LEU A 201 11.88 11.09 -11.74
CA LEU A 201 12.69 10.14 -12.51
C LEU A 201 12.28 10.13 -13.99
N ARG A 202 10.97 10.13 -14.27
CA ARG A 202 10.45 10.22 -15.65
C ARG A 202 10.91 11.49 -16.35
N LYS A 203 10.89 12.63 -15.66
CA LYS A 203 11.38 13.92 -16.19
C LYS A 203 12.87 13.89 -16.46
N ALA A 204 13.68 13.41 -15.52
CA ALA A 204 15.13 13.25 -15.70
C ALA A 204 15.45 12.35 -16.90
N ALA A 205 14.81 11.18 -17.00
CA ALA A 205 14.95 10.29 -18.15
C ALA A 205 14.54 10.96 -19.47
N GLY A 206 13.46 11.75 -19.47
CA GLY A 206 13.04 12.54 -20.63
C GLY A 206 14.04 13.62 -21.05
N MET A 207 14.76 14.23 -20.11
CA MET A 207 15.84 15.19 -20.40
C MET A 207 17.05 14.48 -21.02
N VAL A 208 17.47 13.36 -20.44
CA VAL A 208 18.56 12.52 -20.96
C VAL A 208 18.25 12.04 -22.37
N ALA A 209 17.02 11.58 -22.63
CA ALA A 209 16.58 11.15 -23.95
C ALA A 209 16.62 12.27 -25.00
N LYS A 210 16.49 13.53 -24.59
CA LYS A 210 16.62 14.71 -25.46
C LYS A 210 18.08 15.19 -25.61
N GLY A 211 19.04 14.48 -25.03
CA GLY A 211 20.47 14.81 -25.09
C GLY A 211 20.94 15.83 -24.05
N SER A 212 20.07 16.25 -23.12
CA SER A 212 20.45 17.13 -22.01
C SER A 212 21.10 16.32 -20.89
N LEU A 213 22.44 16.17 -20.94
CA LEU A 213 23.26 15.44 -19.96
C LEU A 213 23.89 16.36 -18.90
N GLY A 214 23.38 17.58 -18.75
CA GLY A 214 23.91 18.60 -17.86
C GLY A 214 23.37 18.54 -16.43
N GLN A 215 23.68 19.57 -15.65
CA GLN A 215 23.22 19.72 -14.26
C GLN A 215 21.70 19.68 -14.14
N ASP A 216 20.96 20.19 -15.14
CA ASP A 216 19.50 20.20 -15.16
C ASP A 216 18.88 18.79 -15.03
N ALA A 217 19.50 17.79 -15.67
CA ALA A 217 19.05 16.40 -15.60
C ALA A 217 19.36 15.76 -14.24
N LEU A 218 20.47 16.15 -13.62
CA LEU A 218 20.86 15.71 -12.27
C LEU A 218 19.97 16.34 -11.20
N ASP A 219 19.64 17.62 -11.32
CA ASP A 219 18.78 18.34 -10.37
C ASP A 219 17.32 17.87 -10.42
N ALA A 220 16.89 17.32 -11.57
CA ALA A 220 15.57 16.70 -11.70
C ALA A 220 15.43 15.39 -10.90
N LEU A 221 16.54 14.77 -10.46
CA LEU A 221 16.50 13.49 -9.74
C LEU A 221 15.97 13.64 -8.30
N PRO A 222 15.14 12.69 -7.82
CA PRO A 222 14.67 12.71 -6.44
C PRO A 222 15.80 12.48 -5.44
N ARG A 223 15.97 13.41 -4.48
CA ARG A 223 16.87 13.27 -3.32
C ARG A 223 16.18 12.55 -2.15
N ALA A 224 15.68 11.36 -2.40
CA ALA A 224 15.05 10.54 -1.36
C ALA A 224 16.12 9.76 -0.57
N LYS A 225 15.83 9.41 0.70
CA LYS A 225 16.71 8.57 1.55
C LYS A 225 16.28 7.09 1.55
N ASN A 226 15.54 6.67 0.54
CA ASN A 226 14.97 5.32 0.39
C ASN A 226 15.41 4.70 -0.95
N GLU A 227 14.72 3.67 -1.41
CA GLU A 227 15.00 2.94 -2.66
C GLU A 227 15.03 3.86 -3.89
N PHE A 228 14.22 4.93 -3.91
CA PHE A 228 14.27 5.94 -4.97
C PHE A 228 15.57 6.74 -4.95
N GLY A 229 16.15 6.97 -3.77
CA GLY A 229 17.46 7.61 -3.63
C GLY A 229 18.59 6.75 -4.18
N LEU A 230 18.52 5.43 -3.92
CA LEU A 230 19.48 4.48 -4.51
C LEU A 230 19.35 4.46 -6.04
N LEU A 231 18.11 4.40 -6.55
CA LEU A 231 17.85 4.46 -7.99
C LEU A 231 18.34 5.78 -8.61
N SER A 232 18.12 6.92 -7.94
CA SER A 232 18.63 8.22 -8.37
C SER A 232 20.15 8.22 -8.48
N LYS A 233 20.87 7.63 -7.52
CA LYS A 233 22.34 7.54 -7.58
C LYS A 233 22.84 6.70 -8.74
N SER A 234 22.21 5.55 -9.00
CA SER A 234 22.55 4.72 -10.15
C SER A 234 22.24 5.44 -11.47
N PHE A 235 21.13 6.18 -11.54
CA PHE A 235 20.78 6.97 -12.72
C PHE A 235 21.72 8.16 -12.93
N GLU A 236 22.15 8.82 -11.86
CA GLU A 236 23.17 9.86 -11.88
C GLU A 236 24.50 9.35 -12.44
N GLN A 237 24.98 8.19 -11.98
CA GLN A 237 26.18 7.56 -12.52
C GLN A 237 26.06 7.30 -14.03
N MET A 238 24.92 6.77 -14.48
CA MET A 238 24.65 6.55 -15.90
C MET A 238 24.71 7.86 -16.71
N ILE A 239 24.14 8.96 -16.20
CA ILE A 239 24.20 10.27 -16.87
C ILE A 239 25.65 10.75 -17.00
N ILE A 240 26.44 10.61 -15.93
CA ILE A 240 27.85 11.02 -15.90
C ILE A 240 28.67 10.21 -16.91
N GLU A 241 28.47 8.88 -16.96
CA GLU A 241 29.17 8.01 -17.91
C GLU A 241 28.77 8.32 -19.37
N MET A 242 27.48 8.52 -19.64
CA MET A 242 27.03 8.95 -20.98
C MET A 242 27.65 10.27 -21.40
N LYS A 243 27.73 11.24 -20.47
CA LYS A 243 28.36 12.54 -20.73
C LYS A 243 29.84 12.37 -21.08
N ARG A 244 30.59 11.63 -20.25
CA ARG A 244 32.01 11.35 -20.48
C ARG A 244 32.24 10.61 -21.80
N SER A 245 31.42 9.62 -22.11
CA SER A 245 31.53 8.88 -23.38
C SER A 245 31.29 9.78 -24.58
N ARG A 246 30.32 10.71 -24.49
CA ARG A 246 30.05 11.66 -25.56
C ARG A 246 31.20 12.66 -25.75
N GLU A 247 31.71 13.23 -24.66
CA GLU A 247 32.86 14.15 -24.71
C GLU A 247 34.10 13.47 -25.31
N GLY A 248 34.38 12.22 -24.92
CA GLY A 248 35.49 11.44 -25.51
C GLY A 248 35.31 11.14 -27.00
N LEU A 249 34.08 10.81 -27.43
CA LEU A 249 33.78 10.63 -28.85
C LEU A 249 33.91 11.93 -29.65
N GLU A 250 33.44 13.06 -29.10
CA GLU A 250 33.57 14.37 -29.75
C GLU A 250 35.05 14.78 -29.90
N GLU A 251 35.89 14.50 -28.90
CA GLU A 251 37.34 14.72 -28.98
C GLU A 251 38.00 13.82 -30.04
N GLU A 252 37.65 12.53 -30.08
CA GLU A 252 38.19 11.60 -31.08
C GLU A 252 37.77 11.98 -32.50
N VAL A 253 36.51 12.38 -32.69
CA VAL A 253 35.99 12.88 -33.97
C VAL A 253 36.73 14.16 -34.37
N ALA A 254 36.97 15.10 -33.45
CA ALA A 254 37.71 16.32 -33.75
C ALA A 254 39.16 16.01 -34.17
N LYS A 255 39.82 15.09 -33.48
CA LYS A 255 41.18 14.63 -33.83
C LYS A 255 41.21 13.99 -35.21
N ARG A 256 40.31 13.04 -35.48
CA ARG A 256 40.22 12.36 -36.79
C ARG A 256 39.89 13.31 -37.92
N THR A 257 39.02 14.29 -37.69
CA THR A 257 38.68 15.31 -38.67
C THR A 257 39.91 16.17 -39.02
N LYS A 258 40.72 16.53 -38.03
CA LYS A 258 41.97 17.26 -38.23
C LYS A 258 43.02 16.44 -38.98
N GLU A 259 43.19 15.16 -38.62
CA GLU A 259 44.07 14.23 -39.34
C GLU A 259 43.65 14.10 -40.81
N LEU A 260 42.36 13.90 -41.07
CA LEU A 260 41.83 13.82 -42.44
C LEU A 260 42.10 15.10 -43.23
N GLN A 261 41.91 16.28 -42.63
CA GLN A 261 42.18 17.55 -43.29
C GLN A 261 43.67 17.68 -43.65
N SER A 262 44.57 17.32 -42.74
CA SER A 262 46.02 17.33 -43.03
C SER A 262 46.41 16.34 -44.13
N SER A 263 45.82 15.14 -44.14
CA SER A 263 46.06 14.16 -45.21
C SER A 263 45.50 14.64 -46.55
N GLN A 264 44.36 15.34 -46.56
CA GLN A 264 43.78 15.92 -47.76
C GLN A 264 44.71 16.99 -48.34
N GLU A 265 45.26 17.87 -47.51
CA GLU A 265 46.26 18.87 -47.90
C GLU A 265 47.52 18.24 -48.48
N GLU A 266 48.04 17.18 -47.86
CA GLU A 266 49.22 16.44 -48.36
C GLU A 266 48.95 15.80 -49.74
N ILE A 267 47.77 15.21 -49.93
CA ILE A 267 47.37 14.61 -51.22
C ILE A 267 47.30 15.68 -52.31
N VAL A 268 46.74 16.86 -52.01
CA VAL A 268 46.67 17.97 -52.97
C VAL A 268 48.06 18.44 -53.38
N LEU A 269 48.97 18.61 -52.42
CA LEU A 269 50.36 19.00 -52.70
C LEU A 269 51.07 17.97 -53.60
N LYS A 270 50.93 16.67 -53.29
CA LYS A 270 51.52 15.60 -54.12
C LYS A 270 50.90 15.55 -55.52
N TYR A 271 49.61 15.83 -55.64
CA TYR A 271 48.94 15.91 -56.94
C TYR A 271 49.49 17.06 -57.79
N ASP A 272 49.69 18.24 -57.19
CA ASP A 272 50.28 19.39 -57.88
C ASP A 272 51.74 19.14 -58.29
N GLU A 273 52.53 18.51 -57.43
CA GLU A 273 53.90 18.09 -57.74
C GLU A 273 53.95 17.09 -58.91
N LEU A 274 53.13 16.03 -58.87
CA LEU A 274 52.99 15.06 -59.95
C LEU A 274 52.57 15.70 -61.26
N LYS A 275 51.62 16.65 -61.21
CA LYS A 275 51.17 17.39 -62.39
C LYS A 275 52.30 18.22 -62.98
N GLY A 276 53.08 18.90 -62.14
CA GLY A 276 54.27 19.65 -62.56
C GLY A 276 55.32 18.74 -63.23
N LEU A 277 55.65 17.62 -62.59
CA LEU A 277 56.55 16.60 -63.15
C LEU A 277 56.05 16.08 -64.51
N ASN A 278 54.75 15.79 -64.63
CA ASN A 278 54.17 15.32 -65.88
C ASN A 278 54.27 16.37 -67.00
N THR A 279 54.01 17.65 -66.70
CA THR A 279 54.18 18.73 -67.69
C THR A 279 55.63 18.89 -68.16
N GLU A 280 56.61 18.70 -67.27
CA GLU A 280 58.02 18.71 -67.68
C GLU A 280 58.38 17.48 -68.51
N LEU A 281 57.82 16.31 -68.16
CA LEU A 281 58.01 15.08 -68.94
C LEU A 281 57.46 15.25 -70.37
N GLU A 282 56.27 15.83 -70.53
CA GLU A 282 55.69 16.16 -71.85
C GLU A 282 56.58 17.13 -72.63
N ARG A 283 57.16 18.13 -71.95
CA ARG A 283 58.08 19.09 -72.56
C ARG A 283 59.35 18.39 -73.07
N VAL A 284 59.95 17.53 -72.25
CA VAL A 284 61.13 16.74 -72.61
C VAL A 284 60.82 15.78 -73.75
N ASN A 285 59.68 15.10 -73.69
CA ASN A 285 59.25 14.18 -74.75
C ASN A 285 59.08 14.91 -76.09
N LYS A 286 58.39 16.07 -76.11
CA LYS A 286 58.30 16.92 -77.31
C LYS A 286 59.66 17.35 -77.85
N LEU A 287 60.60 17.71 -76.97
CA LEU A 287 61.97 18.05 -77.37
C LEU A 287 62.71 16.86 -77.99
N MET A 288 62.60 15.67 -77.40
CA MET A 288 63.19 14.43 -77.92
C MET A 288 62.60 14.05 -79.27
N VAL A 289 61.27 14.07 -79.42
CA VAL A 289 60.60 13.80 -80.70
C VAL A 289 61.03 14.82 -81.75
N GLY A 290 61.15 16.10 -81.39
CA GLY A 290 61.69 17.12 -82.29
C GLY A 290 63.15 16.87 -82.70
N ARG A 291 63.98 16.35 -81.80
CA ARG A 291 65.37 15.95 -82.10
C ARG A 291 65.42 14.72 -83.02
N GLU A 292 64.59 13.72 -82.76
CA GLU A 292 64.48 12.52 -83.60
C GLU A 292 64.01 12.88 -85.01
N LEU A 293 62.98 13.72 -85.14
CA LEU A 293 62.53 14.25 -86.43
C LEU A 293 63.65 14.97 -87.18
N ARG A 294 64.41 15.85 -86.50
CA ARG A 294 65.58 16.52 -87.10
C ARG A 294 66.68 15.53 -87.49
N MET A 295 66.91 14.49 -86.70
CA MET A 295 67.89 13.44 -87.01
C MET A 295 67.46 12.60 -88.22
N VAL A 296 66.16 12.33 -88.36
CA VAL A 296 65.60 11.66 -89.54
C VAL A 296 65.73 12.56 -90.77
N GLU A 297 65.42 13.85 -90.67
CA GLU A 297 65.64 14.82 -91.74
C GLU A 297 67.12 14.92 -92.14
N LEU A 298 68.03 14.95 -91.15
CA LEU A 298 69.48 14.95 -91.41
C LEU A 298 69.93 13.66 -92.09
N LYS A 299 69.46 12.49 -91.64
CA LYS A 299 69.78 11.20 -92.27
C LYS A 299 69.28 11.13 -93.70
N ASN A 300 68.07 11.65 -93.97
CA ASN A 300 67.55 11.74 -95.33
C ASN A 300 68.40 12.68 -96.20
N LYS A 301 68.82 13.84 -95.68
CA LYS A 301 69.74 14.75 -96.39
C LYS A 301 71.11 14.14 -96.65
N ILE A 302 71.67 13.37 -95.71
CA ILE A 302 72.94 12.65 -95.89
C ILE A 302 72.78 11.60 -96.99
N ARG A 303 71.66 10.87 -97.01
CA ARG A 303 71.36 9.89 -98.06
C ARG A 303 71.23 10.54 -99.45
N GLU A 304 70.59 11.71 -99.55
CA GLU A 304 70.52 12.49 -100.80
C GLU A 304 71.91 12.96 -101.26
N LEU A 305 72.82 13.27 -100.34
CA LEU A 305 74.20 13.65 -100.65
C LEU A 305 75.09 12.44 -101.02
N GLU A 306 74.85 11.26 -100.44
CA GLU A 306 75.52 10.00 -100.79
C GLU A 306 75.07 9.48 -102.16
N GLU A 307 73.78 9.62 -102.50
CA GLU A 307 73.27 9.30 -103.85
C GLU A 307 73.79 10.28 -104.91
N GLY A 308 74.14 11.52 -104.53
CA GLY A 308 74.74 12.53 -105.42
C GLY A 308 76.25 12.42 -105.64
N SER A 309 76.98 11.65 -104.83
CA SER A 309 78.46 11.58 -104.86
C SER A 309 79.03 10.30 -105.51
N GLY A 310 78.17 9.45 -106.10
CA GLY A 310 78.55 8.15 -106.67
C GLY A 310 78.81 8.07 -108.19
N LYS A 311 78.90 9.17 -108.95
CA LYS A 311 79.24 9.09 -110.41
C LYS A 311 80.21 10.16 -110.91
N GLY A 312 81.45 9.70 -111.14
CA GLY A 312 82.45 10.26 -112.06
C GLY A 312 83.69 9.34 -112.09
N PRO A 313 84.52 9.35 -113.15
CA PRO A 313 84.30 8.71 -114.46
C PRO A 313 85.38 7.65 -114.84
N SER A 314 85.33 7.14 -116.09
CA SER A 314 86.28 6.29 -116.89
C SER A 314 85.98 4.77 -116.95
N SER A 315 85.47 4.18 -118.07
CA SER A 315 86.03 3.90 -119.43
C SER A 315 87.09 2.75 -119.44
N PRO A 316 87.42 2.03 -120.55
CA PRO A 316 86.65 1.36 -121.63
C PRO A 316 87.13 -0.13 -121.89
N GLN A 317 86.65 -0.76 -122.99
CA GLN A 317 87.03 -2.06 -123.64
C GLN A 317 86.30 -3.32 -123.10
N ALA A 318 85.80 -4.27 -123.90
CA ALA A 318 85.96 -4.63 -125.32
C ALA A 318 84.65 -5.22 -125.88
#